data_AF-A0A2H1E7R8-F1
#
_entry.id   AF-A0A2H1E7R8-F1
#
_cell.length_a   1.000
_cell.length_b   1.000
_cell.length_c   1.000
_cell.angle_alpha   90.00
_cell.angle_beta   90.00
_cell.angle_gamma   90.00
#
_symmetry.space_group_name_H-M   'P 1'
#
loop_
_entity.id
_entity.type
_entity.pdbx_description
1 polymer ?
#
loop_
_entity_poly.entity_id
_entity_poly.type
_entity_poly.pdbx_seq_one_letter_code
_entity_poly.pdbx_strand_id
1 'polypeptide(L)'
;MEFSELFWRKVRFVLLFLLFVSTTFIILTKFIFKIPIIESKDLLVNISASERILEEQERYVEKVKILHDSISVVKFEINQVQKLNEIKSDIHMLQNVYKKNNMNNKYIFGVQSSKILKIYFDARESLNKVKKNNEVLEKNLNECKANI
;
A
#
# COMPACT_ATOMS: atom_id res chain seq x y z
N MET A 1 -41.16 59.30 37.53
CA MET A 1 -41.85 58.00 37.38
C MET A 1 -41.63 57.38 35.99
N GLU A 2 -41.43 58.18 34.94
CA GLU A 2 -41.20 57.67 33.56
C GLU A 2 -39.87 56.92 33.35
N PHE A 3 -38.81 57.28 34.08
CA PHE A 3 -37.48 56.69 33.88
C PHE A 3 -37.41 55.21 34.28
N SER A 4 -38.14 54.81 35.33
CA SER A 4 -38.24 53.41 35.77
C SER A 4 -39.01 52.56 34.78
N GLU A 5 -40.04 53.11 34.11
CA GLU A 5 -40.87 52.40 33.14
C GLU A 5 -40.13 52.17 31.82
N LEU A 6 -39.38 53.18 31.35
CA LEU A 6 -38.50 53.04 30.17
C LEU A 6 -37.35 52.05 30.43
N PHE A 7 -36.77 52.06 31.63
CA PHE A 7 -35.74 51.10 32.04
C PHE A 7 -36.30 49.67 32.09
N TRP A 8 -37.44 49.46 32.74
CA TRP A 8 -38.09 48.15 32.83
C TRP A 8 -38.52 47.62 31.45
N ARG A 9 -38.99 48.50 30.55
CA ARG A 9 -39.33 48.14 29.18
C ARG A 9 -38.11 47.67 28.39
N LYS A 10 -36.96 48.35 28.54
CA LYS A 10 -35.69 47.93 27.92
C LYS A 10 -35.21 46.59 28.47
N VAL A 11 -35.24 46.40 29.80
CA VAL A 11 -34.84 45.14 30.44
C VAL A 11 -35.71 43.98 29.95
N ARG A 12 -37.03 44.16 29.89
CA ARG A 12 -37.95 43.13 29.37
C ARG A 12 -37.67 42.79 27.91
N PHE A 13 -37.36 43.79 27.08
CA PHE A 13 -37.02 43.57 25.67
C PHE A 13 -35.70 42.80 25.52
N VAL A 14 -34.67 43.15 26.30
CA VAL A 14 -33.38 42.43 26.31
C VAL A 14 -33.56 40.98 26.74
N LEU A 15 -34.40 40.73 27.75
CA LEU A 15 -34.66 39.38 28.26
C LEU A 15 -35.40 38.51 27.23
N LEU A 16 -36.39 39.08 26.54
CA LEU A 16 -37.09 38.41 25.43
C LEU A 16 -36.16 38.17 24.24
N PHE A 17 -35.29 39.13 23.92
CA PHE A 17 -34.33 39.00 22.83
C PHE A 17 -33.32 37.88 23.10
N LEU A 18 -32.79 37.80 24.33
CA LEU A 18 -31.89 36.71 24.74
C LEU A 18 -32.56 35.33 24.63
N LEU A 19 -33.82 35.21 25.06
CA LEU A 19 -34.58 33.96 24.92
C LEU A 19 -34.77 33.58 23.46
N PHE A 20 -35.11 34.54 22.61
CA PHE A 20 -35.30 34.31 21.18
C PHE A 20 -33.99 33.89 20.49
N VAL A 21 -32.88 34.57 20.79
CA VAL A 21 -31.55 34.23 20.27
C VAL A 21 -31.10 32.85 20.75
N SER A 22 -31.32 32.52 22.03
CA SER A 22 -31.00 31.19 22.56
C SER A 22 -31.84 30.09 21.88
N THR A 23 -33.13 30.31 21.69
CA THR A 23 -34.04 29.35 21.06
C THR A 23 -33.68 29.13 19.60
N THR A 24 -33.43 30.21 18.86
CA THR A 24 -33.00 30.12 17.46
C THR A 24 -31.62 29.47 17.34
N PHE A 25 -30.68 29.75 18.25
CA PHE A 25 -29.38 29.09 18.31
C PHE A 25 -29.49 27.57 18.57
N ILE A 26 -30.36 27.13 19.47
CA ILE A 26 -30.64 25.71 19.72
C ILE A 26 -31.26 25.04 18.48
N ILE A 27 -32.17 25.73 17.79
CA ILE A 27 -32.79 25.21 16.56
C ILE A 27 -31.75 25.10 15.43
N LEU A 28 -30.92 26.13 15.23
CA LEU A 28 -29.83 26.13 14.25
C LEU A 28 -28.83 25.00 14.50
N THR A 29 -28.39 24.83 15.74
CA THR A 29 -27.45 23.77 16.12
C THR A 29 -28.05 22.37 16.00
N LYS A 30 -29.35 22.19 16.24
CA LYS A 30 -30.00 20.87 16.20
C LYS A 30 -30.53 20.47 14.82
N PHE A 31 -30.99 21.43 14.01
CA PHE A 31 -31.64 21.15 12.72
C PHE A 31 -30.80 21.53 11.49
N ILE A 32 -30.04 22.63 11.53
CA ILE A 32 -29.24 23.10 10.38
C ILE A 32 -27.84 22.47 10.44
N PHE A 33 -27.20 22.49 11.61
CA PHE A 33 -26.05 21.65 11.89
C PHE A 33 -26.54 20.27 12.34
N LYS A 34 -27.29 19.59 11.47
CA LYS A 34 -27.37 18.13 11.54
C LYS A 34 -25.95 17.66 11.25
N ILE A 35 -25.09 17.65 12.28
CA ILE A 35 -23.74 17.08 12.24
C ILE A 35 -23.99 15.76 11.55
N PRO A 36 -23.46 15.56 10.34
CA PRO A 36 -23.69 14.32 9.68
C PRO A 36 -22.96 13.35 10.60
N ILE A 37 -23.73 12.60 11.38
CA ILE A 37 -23.29 11.33 11.91
C ILE A 37 -23.20 10.48 10.65
N ILE A 38 -22.22 10.78 9.78
CA ILE A 38 -21.62 9.81 8.90
C ILE A 38 -21.34 8.69 9.86
N GLU A 39 -22.11 7.62 9.74
CA GLU A 39 -22.15 6.54 10.71
C GLU A 39 -20.72 6.21 11.06
N SER A 40 -20.25 6.65 12.26
CA SER A 40 -18.83 6.56 12.57
C SER A 40 -18.38 5.11 12.50
N LYS A 41 -19.33 4.19 12.72
CA LYS A 41 -19.23 2.75 12.48
C LYS A 41 -18.79 2.41 11.05
N ASP A 42 -19.41 2.96 10.01
CA ASP A 42 -19.04 2.67 8.61
C ASP A 42 -17.65 3.22 8.27
N LEU A 43 -17.29 4.40 8.77
CA LEU A 43 -15.94 4.92 8.62
C LEU A 43 -14.91 4.06 9.38
N LEU A 44 -15.20 3.67 10.62
CA LEU A 44 -14.34 2.81 11.42
C LEU A 44 -14.17 1.42 10.77
N VAL A 45 -15.22 0.86 10.19
CA VAL A 45 -15.15 -0.40 9.44
C VAL A 45 -14.25 -0.25 8.21
N ASN A 46 -14.40 0.84 7.45
CA ASN A 46 -13.54 1.10 6.28
C ASN A 46 -12.08 1.37 6.65
N ILE A 47 -11.83 2.07 7.76
CA ILE A 47 -10.49 2.32 8.30
C ILE A 47 -9.86 1.00 8.73
N SER A 48 -10.55 0.21 9.56
CA SER A 48 -10.04 -1.10 10.01
C SER A 48 -9.79 -2.07 8.86
N ALA A 49 -10.63 -2.06 7.82
CA ALA A 49 -10.41 -2.84 6.61
C ALA A 49 -9.19 -2.35 5.82
N SER A 50 -8.91 -1.05 5.83
CA SER A 50 -7.73 -0.48 5.16
C SER A 50 -6.45 -0.73 5.94
N GLU A 51 -6.48 -0.64 7.27
CA GLU A 51 -5.35 -1.00 8.15
C GLU A 51 -4.92 -2.45 7.94
N ARG A 52 -5.87 -3.39 7.87
CA ARG A 52 -5.56 -4.80 7.57
C ARG A 52 -4.84 -4.99 6.24
N ILE A 53 -5.23 -4.22 5.22
CA ILE A 53 -4.61 -4.29 3.89
C ILE A 53 -3.20 -3.69 3.93
N LEU A 54 -3.02 -2.59 4.67
CA LEU A 54 -1.70 -1.98 4.86
C LEU A 54 -0.74 -2.93 5.58
N GLU A 55 -1.16 -3.57 6.67
CA GLU A 55 -0.33 -4.57 7.37
C GLU A 55 0.05 -5.74 6.45
N GLU A 56 -0.89 -6.22 5.63
CA GLU A 56 -0.60 -7.28 4.67
C GLU A 56 0.38 -6.81 3.58
N GLN A 57 0.23 -5.57 3.10
CA GLN A 57 1.12 -4.97 2.12
C GLN A 57 2.54 -4.79 2.68
N GLU A 58 2.70 -4.33 3.93
CA GLU A 58 4.01 -4.22 4.61
C GLU A 58 4.72 -5.58 4.69
N ARG A 59 4.02 -6.64 5.10
CA ARG A 59 4.57 -8.01 5.12
C ARG A 59 4.98 -8.47 3.73
N TYR A 60 4.23 -8.09 2.69
CA TYR A 60 4.55 -8.43 1.31
C TYR A 60 5.78 -7.67 0.79
N VAL A 61 5.96 -6.40 1.19
CA VAL A 61 7.17 -5.64 0.89
C VAL A 61 8.40 -6.31 1.48
N GLU A 62 8.31 -6.79 2.72
CA GLU A 62 9.40 -7.53 3.35
C GLU A 62 9.73 -8.83 2.62
N LYS A 63 8.71 -9.64 2.25
CA LYS A 63 8.90 -10.85 1.45
C LYS A 63 9.55 -10.57 0.09
N VAL A 64 9.12 -9.50 -0.59
CA VAL A 64 9.69 -9.07 -1.86
C VAL A 64 11.15 -8.67 -1.70
N LYS A 65 11.50 -7.98 -0.61
CA LYS A 65 12.88 -7.62 -0.29
C LYS A 65 13.75 -8.86 -0.06
N ILE A 66 13.30 -9.80 0.76
CA ILE A 66 14.01 -11.06 1.02
C ILE A 66 14.24 -11.84 -0.28
N LEU A 67 13.23 -11.89 -1.15
CA LEU A 67 13.33 -12.59 -2.43
C LEU A 67 14.27 -11.86 -3.40
N HIS A 68 14.23 -10.53 -3.43
CA HIS A 68 15.19 -9.73 -4.18
C HIS A 68 16.63 -10.00 -3.72
N ASP A 69 16.88 -9.97 -2.42
CA ASP A 69 18.20 -10.25 -1.84
C ASP A 69 18.64 -11.69 -2.12
N SER A 70 17.71 -12.64 -2.06
CA SER A 70 17.99 -14.04 -2.42
C SER A 70 18.41 -14.15 -3.88
N ILE A 71 17.70 -13.48 -4.79
CA ILE A 71 18.10 -13.41 -6.20
C ILE A 71 19.45 -12.72 -6.33
N SER A 72 19.70 -11.64 -5.58
CA SER A 72 20.94 -10.82 -5.59
C SER A 72 22.21 -11.66 -5.34
N VAL A 73 22.14 -12.61 -4.40
CA VAL A 73 23.26 -13.45 -3.97
C VAL A 73 23.41 -14.73 -4.78
N VAL A 74 22.39 -15.16 -5.54
CA VAL A 74 22.45 -16.41 -6.31
C VAL A 74 23.57 -16.38 -7.36
N LYS A 75 24.49 -17.36 -7.24
CA LYS A 75 25.51 -17.65 -8.25
C LYS A 75 24.92 -18.63 -9.27
N PHE A 76 24.60 -18.12 -10.46
CA PHE A 76 23.99 -18.88 -11.55
C PHE A 76 24.97 -19.85 -12.26
N GLU A 77 26.24 -19.88 -11.87
CA GLU A 77 27.30 -20.71 -12.46
C GLU A 77 27.25 -22.18 -12.03
N ILE A 78 26.84 -22.45 -10.79
CA ILE A 78 26.81 -23.79 -10.19
C ILE A 78 25.43 -24.37 -10.43
N ASN A 79 25.33 -25.65 -10.84
CA ASN A 79 24.11 -26.42 -11.16
C ASN A 79 23.05 -26.47 -10.02
N GLN A 80 22.55 -25.33 -9.54
CA GLN A 80 21.54 -25.19 -8.50
C GLN A 80 20.14 -25.06 -9.12
N VAL A 81 19.81 -25.93 -10.07
CA VAL A 81 18.51 -25.92 -10.76
C VAL A 81 17.35 -25.95 -9.75
N GLN A 82 17.52 -26.68 -8.64
CA GLN A 82 16.54 -26.75 -7.56
C GLN A 82 16.31 -25.39 -6.89
N LYS A 83 17.38 -24.67 -6.48
CA LYS A 83 17.26 -23.36 -5.85
C LYS A 83 16.68 -22.31 -6.80
N LEU A 84 17.02 -22.38 -8.09
CA LEU A 84 16.43 -21.52 -9.12
C LEU A 84 14.94 -21.80 -9.31
N ASN A 85 14.53 -23.07 -9.29
CA ASN A 85 13.12 -23.45 -9.38
C ASN A 85 12.33 -23.04 -8.14
N GLU A 86 12.92 -23.15 -6.94
CA GLU A 86 12.34 -22.65 -5.70
C GLU A 86 12.10 -21.13 -5.77
N ILE A 87 13.10 -20.36 -6.18
CA ILE A 87 12.96 -18.91 -6.35
C ILE A 87 11.88 -18.58 -7.38
N LYS A 88 11.84 -19.26 -8.54
CA LYS A 88 10.76 -19.07 -9.53
C LYS A 88 9.39 -19.38 -8.94
N SER A 89 9.27 -20.47 -8.17
CA SER A 89 8.05 -20.84 -7.47
C SER A 89 7.61 -19.76 -6.47
N ASP A 90 8.53 -19.25 -5.65
CA ASP A 90 8.27 -18.22 -4.65
C ASP A 90 7.83 -16.90 -5.30
N ILE A 91 8.48 -16.50 -6.40
CA ILE A 91 8.06 -15.35 -7.21
C ILE A 91 6.63 -15.55 -7.70
N HIS A 92 6.27 -16.75 -8.18
CA HIS A 92 4.91 -17.06 -8.63
C HIS A 92 3.90 -17.05 -7.47
N MET A 93 4.28 -17.51 -6.28
CA MET A 93 3.40 -17.51 -5.11
C MET A 93 3.00 -16.11 -4.66
N LEU A 94 3.80 -15.07 -4.97
CA LEU A 94 3.42 -13.67 -4.68
C LEU A 94 2.10 -13.26 -5.36
N GLN A 95 1.75 -13.87 -6.49
CA GLN A 95 0.48 -13.60 -7.19
C GLN A 95 -0.74 -14.16 -6.46
N ASN A 96 -0.55 -15.10 -5.53
CA ASN A 96 -1.65 -15.79 -4.87
C ASN A 96 -2.46 -14.85 -3.96
N VAL A 97 -1.89 -13.76 -3.44
CA VAL A 97 -2.63 -12.78 -2.63
C VAL A 97 -3.77 -12.14 -3.42
N TYR A 98 -3.54 -11.87 -4.70
CA TYR A 98 -4.56 -11.31 -5.57
C TYR A 98 -5.69 -12.31 -5.82
N LYS A 99 -5.35 -13.58 -6.07
CA LYS A 99 -6.34 -14.65 -6.28
C LYS A 99 -7.13 -14.97 -5.02
N LYS A 100 -6.46 -15.06 -3.86
CA LYS A 100 -7.07 -15.37 -2.56
C LYS A 100 -8.07 -14.29 -2.11
N ASN A 101 -7.82 -13.04 -2.49
CA ASN A 101 -8.69 -11.91 -2.16
C ASN A 101 -9.65 -11.54 -3.31
N ASN A 102 -10.18 -12.55 -4.02
CA ASN A 102 -11.19 -12.40 -5.07
C ASN A 102 -10.80 -11.43 -6.20
N MET A 103 -9.51 -11.36 -6.54
CA MET A 103 -9.00 -10.45 -7.57
C MET A 103 -9.31 -8.98 -7.28
N ASN A 104 -9.42 -8.62 -6.00
CA ASN A 104 -9.63 -7.24 -5.61
C ASN A 104 -8.37 -6.41 -5.93
N ASN A 105 -8.59 -5.27 -6.59
CA ASN A 105 -7.52 -4.38 -7.05
C ASN A 105 -6.62 -3.89 -5.90
N LYS A 106 -7.13 -3.84 -4.66
CA LYS A 106 -6.32 -3.51 -3.47
C LYS A 106 -5.12 -4.45 -3.29
N TYR A 107 -5.18 -5.66 -3.83
CA TYR A 107 -4.13 -6.70 -3.75
C TYR A 107 -3.31 -6.85 -5.04
N ILE A 108 -3.45 -5.93 -5.99
CA ILE A 108 -2.74 -5.99 -7.28
C ILE A 108 -1.21 -5.94 -7.12
N PHE A 109 -0.73 -5.38 -6.01
CA PHE A 109 0.69 -5.29 -5.68
C PHE A 109 1.38 -6.66 -5.74
N GLY A 110 0.74 -7.75 -5.31
CA GLY A 110 1.36 -9.08 -5.36
C GLY A 110 1.62 -9.56 -6.79
N VAL A 111 0.75 -9.22 -7.73
CA VAL A 111 0.94 -9.52 -9.16
C VAL A 111 2.05 -8.66 -9.76
N GLN A 112 2.08 -7.37 -9.43
CA GLN A 112 3.10 -6.44 -9.93
C GLN A 112 4.49 -6.81 -9.42
N SER A 113 4.64 -7.04 -8.11
CA SER A 113 5.90 -7.46 -7.50
C SER A 113 6.40 -8.77 -8.09
N SER A 114 5.52 -9.76 -8.28
CA SER A 114 5.86 -11.04 -8.93
C SER A 114 6.44 -10.82 -10.33
N LYS A 115 5.78 -10.00 -11.16
CA LYS A 115 6.25 -9.70 -12.53
C LYS A 115 7.61 -9.02 -12.53
N ILE A 116 7.80 -8.00 -11.68
CA ILE A 116 9.07 -7.25 -11.59
C ILE A 116 10.22 -8.17 -11.15
N LEU A 117 10.00 -8.97 -10.09
CA LEU A 117 10.99 -9.94 -9.61
C LEU A 117 11.33 -10.98 -10.66
N LYS A 118 10.33 -11.46 -11.41
CA LYS A 118 10.56 -12.40 -12.53
C LYS A 118 11.45 -11.79 -13.62
N ILE A 119 11.15 -10.56 -14.04
CA ILE A 119 11.97 -9.84 -15.04
C ILE A 119 13.41 -9.68 -14.52
N TYR A 120 13.58 -9.28 -13.27
CA TYR A 120 14.90 -9.15 -12.65
C TYR A 120 15.66 -10.48 -12.62
N PHE A 121 14.99 -11.56 -12.23
CA PHE A 121 15.57 -12.90 -12.23
C PHE A 121 16.00 -13.34 -13.63
N ASP A 122 15.11 -13.25 -14.62
CA ASP A 122 15.36 -13.69 -16.01
C ASP A 122 16.52 -12.89 -16.64
N ALA A 123 16.60 -11.59 -16.37
CA ALA A 123 17.69 -10.74 -16.82
C ALA A 123 19.06 -11.18 -16.26
N ARG A 124 19.13 -11.55 -14.97
CA ARG A 124 20.37 -12.04 -14.35
C ARG A 124 20.75 -13.43 -14.85
N GLU A 125 19.78 -14.32 -15.03
CA GLU A 125 20.01 -15.64 -15.62
C GLU A 125 20.60 -15.50 -17.02
N SER A 126 20.05 -14.62 -17.85
CA SER A 126 20.54 -14.32 -19.20
C SER A 126 21.96 -13.75 -19.20
N LEU A 127 22.23 -12.74 -18.36
CA LEU A 127 23.56 -12.15 -18.24
C LEU A 127 24.61 -13.19 -17.86
N ASN A 128 24.29 -14.10 -16.94
CA ASN A 128 25.22 -15.13 -16.53
C ASN A 128 25.52 -16.14 -17.65
N LYS A 129 24.50 -16.53 -18.43
CA LYS A 129 24.68 -17.39 -19.61
C LYS A 129 25.63 -16.73 -20.63
N VAL A 130 25.47 -15.44 -20.87
CA VAL A 130 26.34 -14.68 -21.78
C VAL A 130 27.77 -14.62 -21.25
N LYS A 131 27.97 -14.33 -19.96
CA LYS A 131 29.31 -14.31 -19.35
C LYS A 131 30.02 -15.66 -19.47
N LYS A 132 29.34 -16.75 -19.11
CA LYS A 132 29.88 -18.11 -19.21
C LYS A 132 30.26 -18.47 -20.65
N ASN A 133 29.42 -18.10 -21.62
CA ASN A 133 29.74 -18.33 -23.03
C ASN A 133 30.98 -17.53 -23.46
N ASN A 134 31.12 -16.28 -23.01
CA ASN A 134 32.28 -15.46 -23.31
C ASN A 134 33.57 -16.04 -22.70
N GLU A 135 33.53 -16.50 -21.45
CA GLU A 135 34.66 -17.17 -20.79
C GLU A 135 35.12 -18.42 -21.55
N VAL A 136 34.18 -19.24 -22.04
CA VAL A 136 34.49 -20.42 -22.86
C VAL A 136 35.12 -20.01 -24.19
N LEU A 137 34.60 -18.97 -24.85
CA LEU A 137 35.18 -18.45 -26.10
C LEU A 137 36.60 -17.92 -25.91
N GLU A 138 36.86 -17.18 -24.84
CA GLU A 138 38.20 -16.69 -24.51
C GLU A 138 39.17 -17.84 -24.24
N LYS A 139 38.73 -18.87 -23.50
CA LYS A 139 39.55 -20.06 -23.27
C LYS A 139 39.89 -20.78 -24.57
N ASN A 140 38.90 -21.02 -25.43
CA ASN A 140 39.12 -21.64 -26.74
C ASN A 140 40.05 -20.81 -27.63
N LEU A 141 39.91 -19.48 -27.62
CA LEU A 141 40.77 -18.58 -28.37
C LEU A 141 42.23 -18.66 -27.88
N ASN A 142 42.44 -18.72 -26.56
CA ASN A 142 43.77 -18.85 -25.98
C ASN A 142 44.41 -20.21 -26.27
N GLU A 143 43.63 -21.30 -26.24
CA GLU A 143 44.09 -22.62 -26.66
C GLU A 143 44.51 -22.63 -28.14
N CYS A 144 43.71 -22.00 -29.03
CA CYS A 144 44.08 -21.85 -30.44
C CYS A 144 45.36 -21.03 -30.64
N LYS A 145 45.56 -19.95 -29.87
CA LYS A 145 46.79 -19.13 -29.93
C LYS A 145 48.02 -19.87 -29.42
N ALA A 146 47.88 -20.72 -28.40
CA ALA A 146 48.99 -21.48 -27.82
C ALA A 146 49.46 -22.63 -28.72
N ASN A 147 48.63 -23.04 -29.69
CA ASN A 147 48.94 -24.09 -30.67
C ASN A 147 49.51 -23.55 -32.00
N ILE A 148 49.86 -22.27 -32.08
CA ILE A 148 50.55 -21.62 -33.22
C ILE A 148 51.96 -21.25 -32.77
#